data_AF-B0NL54-F1
#
_entry.id   AF-B0NL54-F1
#
_cell.length_a   1.000
_cell.length_b   1.000
_cell.length_c   1.000
_cell.angle_alpha   90.00
_cell.angle_beta   90.00
_cell.angle_gamma   90.00
#
_symmetry.space_group_name_H-M   'P 1'
#
loop_
_entity.id
_entity.type
_entity.pdbx_description
1 polymer ?
#
loop_
_entity_poly.entity_id
_entity_poly.type
_entity_poly.pdbx_seq_one_letter_code
_entity_poly.pdbx_strand_id
1 'polypeptide(L)'
;MNNLISITILVFAFLQIILFFKLWGMANNVKKISSKQLSFLDNKRIEEAQICLLKNESEKALDLYRQAFFMFVSDLYNKTLTDGSERKKEYWTEHYAKIVRFFTRRLQNFDNSIDFSVYDTFDKVEQLIIRK
;
A
#
# COMPACT_ATOMS: atom_id res chain seq x y z
N MET A 1 4.12 43.73 -39.03
CA MET A 1 4.77 42.41 -38.80
C MET A 1 4.83 42.05 -37.31
N ASN A 2 5.17 42.98 -36.42
CA ASN A 2 5.38 42.71 -34.98
C ASN A 2 4.08 42.38 -34.19
N ASN A 3 2.93 42.93 -34.57
CA ASN A 3 1.68 42.70 -33.84
C ASN A 3 1.13 41.27 -34.04
N LEU A 4 1.24 40.72 -35.25
CA LEU A 4 0.81 39.34 -35.51
C LEU A 4 1.69 38.34 -34.76
N ILE A 5 3.01 38.55 -34.77
CA ILE A 5 3.96 37.71 -34.02
C ILE A 5 3.66 37.78 -32.52
N SER A 6 3.40 38.98 -31.96
CA SER A 6 3.03 39.13 -30.55
C SER A 6 1.74 38.40 -30.19
N ILE A 7 0.70 38.50 -31.03
CA ILE A 7 -0.57 37.80 -30.81
C ILE A 7 -0.36 36.29 -30.86
N THR A 8 0.42 35.78 -31.82
CA THR A 8 0.73 34.35 -31.92
C THR A 8 1.45 33.85 -30.66
N ILE A 9 2.45 34.58 -30.17
CA ILE A 9 3.19 34.21 -28.95
C ILE A 9 2.25 34.20 -27.73
N LEU A 10 1.35 35.20 -27.62
CA LEU A 10 0.39 35.28 -26.52
C LEU A 10 -0.59 34.09 -26.52
N VAL A 11 -1.10 33.71 -27.69
CA VAL A 11 -1.99 32.54 -27.84
C VAL A 11 -1.24 31.26 -27.50
N PHE A 12 0.00 31.10 -27.95
CA PHE A 12 0.83 29.96 -27.60
C PHE A 12 1.08 29.88 -26.09
N ALA A 13 1.39 30.99 -25.43
CA ALA A 13 1.60 31.03 -23.98
C ALA A 13 0.33 30.60 -23.21
N PHE A 14 -0.85 31.04 -23.65
CA PHE A 14 -2.12 30.64 -23.03
C PHE A 14 -2.43 29.16 -23.27
N LEU A 15 -2.15 28.64 -24.47
CA LEU A 15 -2.27 27.21 -24.78
C LEU A 15 -1.36 26.34 -23.91
N GLN A 16 -0.12 26.80 -23.64
CA GLN A 16 0.81 26.06 -22.78
C GLN A 16 0.27 25.91 -21.35
N ILE A 17 -0.33 26.96 -20.78
CA ILE A 17 -0.93 26.91 -19.44
C ILE A 17 -2.04 25.84 -19.38
N ILE A 18 -2.91 25.78 -20.39
CA ILE A 18 -3.98 24.77 -20.48
C ILE A 18 -3.39 23.35 -20.61
N LEU A 19 -2.32 23.18 -21.38
CA LEU A 19 -1.61 21.90 -21.52
C LEU A 19 -1.00 21.43 -20.19
N PHE A 20 -0.40 22.33 -19.39
CA PHE A 20 0.12 21.98 -18.07
C PHE A 20 -0.97 21.49 -17.11
N PHE A 21 -2.13 22.16 -17.06
CA PHE A 21 -3.26 21.69 -16.24
C PHE A 21 -3.76 20.30 -16.67
N LYS A 22 -3.79 20.03 -17.99
CA LYS A 22 -4.17 18.72 -18.54
C LYS A 22 -3.17 17.62 -18.15
N LEU A 23 -1.87 17.91 -18.25
CA LEU A 23 -0.81 16.99 -17.84
C LEU A 23 -0.84 16.72 -16.33
N TRP A 24 -1.14 17.74 -15.50
CA TRP A 24 -1.24 17.56 -14.06
C TRP A 24 -2.43 16.68 -13.65
N GLY A 25 -3.59 16.83 -14.30
CA GLY A 25 -4.74 15.94 -14.11
C GLY A 25 -4.43 14.47 -14.49
N MET A 26 -3.70 14.27 -15.59
CA MET A 26 -3.25 12.93 -16.00
C MET A 26 -2.22 12.34 -15.03
N ALA A 27 -1.24 13.13 -14.57
CA ALA A 27 -0.25 12.71 -13.59
C ALA A 27 -0.88 12.35 -12.23
N ASN A 28 -1.91 13.09 -11.79
CA ASN A 28 -2.67 12.77 -10.58
C ASN A 28 -3.43 11.43 -10.71
N ASN A 29 -3.98 11.14 -11.89
CA ASN A 29 -4.59 9.83 -12.17
C ASN A 29 -3.56 8.69 -12.16
N VAL A 30 -2.37 8.89 -12.73
CA VAL A 30 -1.28 7.89 -12.67
C VAL A 30 -0.83 7.64 -11.23
N LYS A 31 -0.70 8.69 -10.40
CA LYS A 31 -0.41 8.55 -8.96
C LYS A 31 -1.48 7.71 -8.26
N LYS A 32 -2.76 7.94 -8.56
CA LYS A 32 -3.89 7.14 -8.04
C LYS A 32 -3.86 5.69 -8.52
N ILE A 33 -3.47 5.42 -9.78
CA ILE A 33 -3.34 4.06 -10.32
C ILE A 33 -2.16 3.32 -9.66
N SER A 34 -1.00 3.97 -9.49
CA SER A 34 0.17 3.37 -8.84
C SER A 34 -0.11 2.96 -7.39
N SER A 35 -0.87 3.77 -6.64
CA SER A 35 -1.29 3.42 -5.27
C SER A 35 -2.23 2.21 -5.21
N LYS A 36 -3.04 1.98 -6.25
CA LYS A 36 -3.89 0.79 -6.36
C LYS A 36 -3.09 -0.45 -6.80
N GLN A 37 -2.08 -0.29 -7.64
CA GLN A 37 -1.31 -1.42 -8.16
C GLN A 37 -0.47 -2.13 -7.07
N LEU A 38 -0.02 -1.39 -6.06
CA LEU A 38 0.67 -1.99 -4.91
C LEU A 38 -0.26 -2.92 -4.10
N SER A 39 -1.58 -2.67 -4.11
CA SER A 39 -2.58 -3.59 -3.49
C SER A 39 -2.87 -4.86 -4.31
N PHE A 40 -2.41 -4.94 -5.57
CA PHE A 40 -2.75 -6.06 -6.46
C PHE A 40 -1.89 -7.31 -6.21
N LEU A 41 -0.62 -7.14 -5.80
CA LEU A 41 0.23 -8.27 -5.40
C LEU A 41 -0.22 -8.88 -4.06
N ASP A 42 -0.81 -8.05 -3.19
CA ASP A 42 -1.29 -8.45 -1.86
C ASP A 42 -2.58 -9.29 -1.89
N ASN A 43 -3.42 -9.10 -2.92
CA ASN A 43 -4.69 -9.82 -3.02
C ASN A 43 -4.54 -11.28 -3.43
N LYS A 44 -3.49 -11.65 -4.18
CA LYS A 44 -3.37 -13.00 -4.75
C LYS A 44 -3.32 -14.10 -3.67
N ARG A 45 -2.50 -13.92 -2.62
CA ARG A 45 -2.39 -14.91 -1.52
C ARG A 45 -3.66 -14.97 -0.67
N ILE A 46 -4.36 -13.84 -0.52
CA ILE A 46 -5.64 -13.78 0.18
C ILE A 46 -6.70 -14.53 -0.63
N GLU A 47 -6.76 -14.32 -1.94
CA GLU A 47 -7.67 -15.01 -2.85
C GLU A 47 -7.38 -16.53 -2.87
N GLU A 48 -6.11 -16.93 -2.93
CA GLU A 48 -5.72 -18.35 -2.83
C GLU A 48 -6.14 -18.96 -1.48
N ALA A 49 -5.96 -18.24 -0.37
CA ALA A 49 -6.42 -18.69 0.95
C ALA A 49 -7.94 -18.87 0.99
N GLN A 50 -8.70 -17.96 0.39
CA GLN A 50 -10.16 -18.05 0.28
C GLN A 50 -10.57 -19.24 -0.59
N ILE A 51 -9.88 -19.51 -1.70
CA ILE A 51 -10.14 -20.67 -2.55
C ILE A 51 -9.85 -21.98 -1.78
N CYS A 52 -8.76 -22.05 -1.02
CA CYS A 52 -8.48 -23.22 -0.17
C CYS A 52 -9.55 -23.44 0.91
N LEU A 53 -10.07 -22.36 1.52
CA LEU A 53 -11.21 -22.46 2.44
C LEU A 53 -12.45 -23.05 1.75
N LEU A 54 -12.77 -22.59 0.53
CA LEU A 54 -13.90 -23.12 -0.25
C LEU A 54 -13.70 -24.59 -0.64
N LYS A 55 -12.44 -25.04 -0.78
CA LYS A 55 -12.07 -26.44 -1.02
C LYS A 55 -12.00 -27.29 0.25
N ASN A 56 -12.35 -26.72 1.41
CA ASN A 56 -12.25 -27.35 2.73
C ASN A 56 -10.79 -27.70 3.15
N GLU A 57 -9.80 -27.03 2.55
CA GLU A 57 -8.37 -27.19 2.85
C GLU A 57 -7.91 -26.13 3.88
N SER A 58 -8.46 -26.19 5.10
CA SER A 58 -8.28 -25.17 6.13
C SER A 58 -6.81 -24.94 6.54
N GLU A 59 -5.99 -25.98 6.58
CA GLU A 59 -4.57 -25.84 6.95
C GLU A 59 -3.76 -25.03 5.93
N LYS A 60 -3.97 -25.29 4.63
CA LYS A 60 -3.32 -24.54 3.54
C LYS A 60 -3.80 -23.09 3.52
N ALA A 61 -5.09 -22.86 3.77
CA ALA A 61 -5.63 -21.51 3.86
C ALA A 61 -5.01 -20.72 5.02
N LEU A 62 -4.82 -21.35 6.18
CA LEU A 62 -4.16 -20.74 7.33
C LEU A 62 -2.73 -20.31 6.97
N ASP A 63 -1.96 -21.20 6.34
CA ASP A 63 -0.59 -20.93 5.94
C ASP A 63 -0.50 -19.76 4.95
N LEU A 64 -1.39 -19.73 3.95
CA LEU A 64 -1.48 -18.62 3.00
C LEU A 64 -1.85 -17.29 3.67
N TYR A 65 -2.78 -17.29 4.64
CA TYR A 65 -3.10 -16.10 5.41
C TYR A 65 -1.94 -15.63 6.28
N ARG A 66 -1.15 -16.54 6.87
CA ARG A 66 0.07 -16.21 7.62
C ARG A 66 1.10 -15.55 6.72
N GLN A 67 1.36 -16.15 5.56
CA GLN A 67 2.30 -15.58 4.59
C GLN A 67 1.85 -14.21 4.08
N ALA A 68 0.55 -14.04 3.81
CA ALA A 68 -0.01 -12.74 3.46
C ALA A 68 0.20 -11.72 4.59
N PHE A 69 -0.11 -12.05 5.83
CA PHE A 69 0.09 -11.16 6.97
C PHE A 69 1.54 -10.65 7.07
N PHE A 70 2.53 -11.55 6.98
CA PHE A 70 3.93 -11.14 7.02
C PHE A 70 4.35 -10.26 5.84
N MET A 71 3.78 -10.48 4.64
CA MET A 71 3.98 -9.56 3.51
C MET A 71 3.45 -8.15 3.82
N PHE A 72 2.24 -8.03 4.37
CA PHE A 72 1.67 -6.74 4.76
C PHE A 72 2.51 -6.02 5.82
N VAL A 73 3.01 -6.75 6.82
CA VAL A 73 3.88 -6.17 7.88
C VAL A 73 5.21 -5.71 7.30
N SER A 74 5.83 -6.50 6.43
CA SER A 74 7.09 -6.14 5.76
C SER A 74 6.94 -4.95 4.82
N ASP A 75 5.86 -4.91 4.04
CA ASP A 75 5.56 -3.77 3.16
C ASP A 75 5.31 -2.49 3.99
N LEU A 76 4.55 -2.58 5.09
CA LEU A 76 4.36 -1.46 6.01
C LEU A 76 5.70 -0.96 6.56
N TYR A 77 6.59 -1.87 6.95
CA TYR A 77 7.92 -1.54 7.44
C TYR A 77 8.74 -0.77 6.39
N ASN A 78 8.80 -1.28 5.16
CA ASN A 78 9.52 -0.63 4.05
C ASN A 78 8.94 0.75 3.70
N LYS A 79 7.62 0.91 3.73
CA LYS A 79 6.95 2.20 3.54
C LYS A 79 7.28 3.18 4.66
N THR A 80 7.30 2.71 5.91
CA THR A 80 7.64 3.53 7.07
C THR A 80 9.10 4.01 7.04
N LEU A 81 10.01 3.21 6.45
CA LEU A 81 11.41 3.60 6.24
C LEU A 81 11.57 4.67 5.16
N THR A 82 10.83 4.55 4.07
CA THR A 82 10.94 5.44 2.90
C THR A 82 10.27 6.82 3.11
N ASP A 83 9.32 6.93 4.04
CA ASP A 83 8.57 8.18 4.29
C ASP A 83 9.40 9.28 4.98
N GLY A 84 10.55 8.97 5.59
CA GLY A 84 11.50 9.98 6.12
C GLY A 84 10.96 10.92 7.22
N SER A 85 9.69 10.82 7.60
CA SER A 85 9.03 11.69 8.56
C SER A 85 9.44 11.37 9.99
N GLU A 86 9.49 12.36 10.89
CA GLU A 86 9.68 12.15 12.33
C GLU A 86 8.53 11.33 12.98
N ARG A 87 7.43 11.10 12.24
CA ARG A 87 6.20 10.43 12.68
C ARG A 87 6.13 8.95 12.29
N LYS A 88 7.27 8.27 12.14
CA LYS A 88 7.33 6.83 11.81
C LYS A 88 6.46 5.97 12.71
N LYS A 89 6.47 6.26 14.02
CA LYS A 89 5.70 5.50 15.02
C LYS A 89 4.19 5.73 14.87
N GLU A 90 3.75 6.96 14.62
CA GLU A 90 2.34 7.27 14.40
C GLU A 90 1.81 6.61 13.12
N TYR A 91 2.56 6.73 12.02
CA TYR A 91 2.23 6.10 10.73
C TYR A 91 2.11 4.58 10.86
N TRP A 92 3.08 3.95 11.55
CA TRP A 92 3.04 2.53 11.87
C TRP A 92 1.76 2.16 12.62
N THR A 93 1.47 2.85 13.72
CA THR A 93 0.35 2.51 14.61
C THR A 93 -0.99 2.60 13.87
N GLU A 94 -1.20 3.65 13.07
CA GLU A 94 -2.44 3.84 12.31
C GLU A 94 -2.65 2.75 11.26
N HIS A 95 -1.59 2.38 10.53
CA HIS A 95 -1.69 1.44 9.42
C HIS A 95 -1.63 -0.02 9.87
N TYR A 96 -0.86 -0.32 10.90
CA TYR A 96 -0.81 -1.63 11.53
C TYR A 96 -2.18 -2.03 12.12
N ALA A 97 -2.87 -1.09 12.79
CA ALA A 97 -4.22 -1.35 13.31
C ALA A 97 -5.22 -1.76 12.21
N LYS A 98 -5.10 -1.20 10.99
CA LYS A 98 -5.93 -1.58 9.84
C LYS A 98 -5.63 -3.01 9.38
N ILE A 99 -4.36 -3.41 9.36
CA ILE A 99 -3.91 -4.77 9.02
C ILE A 99 -4.45 -5.77 10.04
N VAL A 100 -4.25 -5.52 11.35
CA VAL A 100 -4.73 -6.40 12.42
C VAL A 100 -6.24 -6.60 12.32
N ARG A 101 -7.01 -5.52 12.15
CA ARG A 101 -8.48 -5.60 11.99
C ARG A 101 -8.88 -6.45 10.77
N PHE A 102 -8.15 -6.35 9.67
CA PHE A 102 -8.41 -7.10 8.44
C PHE A 102 -8.18 -8.61 8.62
N PHE A 103 -7.09 -8.99 9.30
CA PHE A 103 -6.73 -10.39 9.52
C PHE A 103 -7.50 -11.02 10.68
N THR A 104 -7.81 -10.27 11.75
CA THR A 104 -8.62 -10.75 12.89
C THR A 104 -9.97 -11.28 12.41
N ARG A 105 -10.65 -10.55 11.51
CA ARG A 105 -11.94 -10.98 10.96
C ARG A 105 -11.85 -12.27 10.14
N ARG A 106 -10.73 -12.51 9.46
CA ARG A 106 -10.54 -13.68 8.58
C ARG A 106 -10.01 -14.89 9.35
N LEU A 107 -9.26 -14.65 10.41
CA LEU A 107 -8.67 -15.67 11.25
C LEU A 107 -9.55 -16.06 12.45
N GLN A 108 -10.72 -15.44 12.62
CA GLN A 108 -11.63 -15.68 13.75
C GLN A 108 -12.05 -17.16 13.88
N ASN A 109 -12.12 -17.90 12.76
CA ASN A 109 -12.51 -19.30 12.74
C ASN A 109 -11.32 -20.27 12.91
N PHE A 110 -10.11 -19.76 13.14
CA PHE A 110 -8.90 -20.55 13.28
C PHE A 110 -8.36 -20.48 14.72
N ASP A 111 -8.22 -21.64 15.36
CA ASP A 111 -7.81 -21.76 16.77
C ASP A 111 -6.33 -21.38 17.00
N ASN A 112 -5.49 -21.46 15.97
CA ASN A 112 -4.04 -21.22 16.05
C ASN A 112 -3.65 -19.89 15.36
N SER A 113 -4.26 -18.80 15.82
CA SER A 113 -4.13 -17.48 15.21
C SER A 113 -2.77 -16.83 15.47
N ILE A 114 -2.38 -15.90 14.58
CA ILE A 114 -1.13 -15.15 14.67
C ILE A 114 -1.16 -14.25 15.90
N ASP A 115 -0.09 -14.27 16.71
CA ASP A 115 0.05 -13.29 17.79
C ASP A 115 0.42 -11.92 17.22
N PHE A 116 -0.58 -11.06 17.05
CA PHE A 116 -0.42 -9.71 16.56
C PHE A 116 0.41 -8.82 17.51
N SER A 117 0.47 -9.11 18.81
CA SER A 117 1.18 -8.27 19.78
C SER A 117 2.70 -8.24 19.57
N VAL A 118 3.24 -9.26 18.89
CA VAL A 118 4.65 -9.37 18.53
C VAL A 118 5.05 -8.26 17.54
N TYR A 119 4.12 -7.79 16.70
CA TYR A 119 4.37 -6.85 15.61
C TYR A 119 3.71 -5.48 15.83
N ASP A 120 3.25 -5.18 17.05
CA ASP A 120 2.50 -3.96 17.35
C ASP A 120 3.28 -2.65 17.16
N THR A 121 4.60 -2.71 17.29
CA THR A 121 5.49 -1.54 17.33
C THR A 121 6.56 -1.68 16.28
N PHE A 122 6.85 -0.57 15.58
CA PHE A 122 7.93 -0.51 14.60
C PHE A 122 9.26 -1.02 15.15
N ASP A 123 9.64 -0.59 16.37
CA ASP A 123 10.90 -0.98 17.02
C ASP A 123 11.03 -2.51 17.19
N LYS A 124 9.93 -3.22 17.51
CA LYS A 124 9.92 -4.69 17.63
C LYS A 124 10.16 -5.36 16.29
N VAL A 125 9.47 -4.89 15.24
CA VAL A 125 9.62 -5.43 13.88
C VAL A 125 11.00 -5.14 13.33
N GLU A 126 11.52 -3.93 13.57
CA GLU A 126 12.88 -3.54 13.19
C GLU A 126 13.91 -4.48 13.84
N GLN A 127 13.79 -4.76 15.14
CA GLN A 127 14.68 -5.72 15.82
C GLN A 127 14.60 -7.13 15.23
N LEU A 128 13.42 -7.59 14.80
CA LEU A 128 13.24 -8.91 14.19
C LEU A 128 13.87 -8.99 12.79
N ILE A 129 13.79 -7.90 12.01
CA ILE A 129 14.32 -7.84 10.64
C ILE A 129 15.84 -7.60 10.64
N ILE A 130 16.34 -6.76 11.55
CA ILE A 130 17.75 -6.38 11.63
C ILE A 130 18.59 -7.40 12.42
N ARG A 131 17.97 -8.26 13.25
CA ARG A 131 18.68 -9.30 14.01
C ARG A 131 19.55 -10.17 13.08
N LYS A 132 20.85 -9.90 13.14
CA LYS A 132 21.95 -10.80 12.75
C LYS A 132 22.39 -11.58 13.98
#